data_AF-A0A833UHM8-F1
#
_entry.id   AF-A0A833UHM8-F1
#
_cell.length_a   1.000
_cell.length_b   1.000
_cell.length_c   1.000
_cell.angle_alpha   90.00
_cell.angle_beta   90.00
_cell.angle_gamma   90.00
#
_symmetry.space_group_name_H-M   'P 1'
#
loop_
_entity.id
_entity.type
_entity.pdbx_description
1 polymer ?
#
loop_
_entity_poly.entity_id
_entity_poly.type
_entity_poly.pdbx_seq_one_letter_code
_entity_poly.pdbx_strand_id
1 'polypeptide(L)'
;MKIKLFLCMVLVSCATFAADNTTKQGRIASGQSELNLLIAPIKSLDDLNAYMRNTPKAKNPIEKMSKNGKARFLSSLRFNERGLTSFGHLDLEAELSASEIYQILSLFGAQELISTSNLVIKNDFDRMVIKNITTRDRSWDIRDHVCVDFRGCKPFTGVTCHDRTCY
;
A
#
# COMPACT_ATOMS: atom_id res chain seq x y z
N MET A 1 -73.84 -11.63 -0.87
CA MET A 1 -73.08 -10.76 0.05
C MET A 1 -71.88 -11.52 0.57
N LYS A 2 -70.71 -10.86 0.57
CA LYS A 2 -69.42 -11.24 1.20
C LYS A 2 -68.52 -12.24 0.47
N ILE A 3 -67.85 -11.69 -0.54
CA ILE A 3 -66.51 -12.08 -1.02
C ILE A 3 -65.50 -11.91 0.14
N LYS A 4 -64.81 -12.99 0.49
CA LYS A 4 -63.60 -13.08 1.33
C LYS A 4 -62.87 -14.31 0.78
N LEU A 5 -61.56 -14.34 0.55
CA LEU A 5 -60.51 -13.39 0.80
C LEU A 5 -59.36 -13.87 -0.11
N PHE A 6 -58.98 -13.01 -1.06
CA PHE A 6 -57.79 -13.12 -1.89
C PHE A 6 -56.56 -13.10 -0.95
N LEU A 7 -55.90 -14.23 -0.71
CA LEU A 7 -54.62 -14.25 0.01
C LEU A 7 -53.88 -15.58 -0.18
N CYS A 8 -53.49 -15.88 -1.42
CA CYS A 8 -52.58 -16.98 -1.74
C CYS A 8 -51.48 -16.61 -2.75
N MET A 9 -51.21 -15.32 -2.97
CA MET A 9 -50.33 -14.90 -4.07
C MET A 9 -49.29 -13.84 -3.66
N VAL A 10 -48.59 -14.00 -2.52
CA VAL A 10 -47.40 -13.18 -2.20
C VAL A 10 -46.34 -13.94 -1.39
N LEU A 11 -46.02 -15.20 -1.74
CA LEU A 11 -44.90 -15.94 -1.11
C LEU A 11 -43.93 -16.56 -2.12
N VAL A 12 -43.73 -15.91 -3.26
CA VAL A 12 -42.64 -16.26 -4.17
C VAL A 12 -41.90 -14.99 -4.55
N SER A 13 -40.78 -14.75 -3.86
CA SER A 13 -39.54 -14.12 -4.34
C SER A 13 -38.84 -13.34 -3.23
N CYS A 14 -38.39 -14.02 -2.17
CA CYS A 14 -37.15 -13.60 -1.52
C CYS A 14 -36.00 -14.14 -2.36
N ALA A 15 -35.78 -13.54 -3.53
CA ALA A 15 -34.56 -13.75 -4.28
C ALA A 15 -33.42 -13.07 -3.50
N THR A 16 -32.54 -13.91 -2.99
CA THR A 16 -31.25 -13.61 -2.39
C THR A 16 -30.44 -12.62 -3.24
N PHE A 17 -30.35 -11.37 -2.79
CA PHE A 17 -29.33 -10.43 -3.26
C PHE A 17 -28.46 -9.99 -2.08
N ALA A 18 -27.53 -10.86 -1.69
CA ALA A 18 -26.49 -10.54 -0.72
C ALA A 18 -25.21 -11.31 -1.04
N ALA A 19 -24.50 -10.93 -2.11
CA ALA A 19 -23.05 -11.12 -2.31
C ALA A 19 -22.61 -10.71 -3.73
N ASP A 20 -22.26 -9.43 -3.97
CA ASP A 20 -21.38 -9.09 -5.11
C ASP A 20 -20.49 -7.85 -4.88
N ASN A 21 -20.35 -7.43 -3.63
CA ASN A 21 -19.68 -6.16 -3.30
C ASN A 21 -18.18 -6.40 -2.99
N THR A 22 -17.85 -7.61 -2.54
CA THR A 22 -16.50 -7.99 -2.08
C THR A 22 -15.56 -8.25 -3.27
N THR A 23 -16.08 -8.79 -4.38
CA THR A 23 -15.32 -9.17 -5.58
C THR A 23 -14.86 -7.96 -6.41
N LYS A 24 -15.67 -6.90 -6.46
CA LYS A 24 -15.32 -5.66 -7.18
C LYS A 24 -14.27 -4.84 -6.43
N GLN A 25 -14.34 -4.80 -5.10
CA GLN A 25 -13.40 -4.02 -4.29
C GLN A 25 -11.97 -4.59 -4.35
N GLY A 26 -11.81 -5.92 -4.32
CA GLY A 26 -10.51 -6.59 -4.41
C GLY A 26 -9.81 -6.40 -5.76
N ARG A 27 -10.57 -6.44 -6.87
CA ARG A 27 -10.03 -6.22 -8.23
C ARG A 27 -9.56 -4.79 -8.47
N ILE A 28 -10.23 -3.80 -7.87
CA ILE A 28 -9.85 -2.39 -8.01
C ILE A 28 -8.60 -2.07 -7.18
N ALA A 29 -8.47 -2.64 -5.97
CA ALA A 29 -7.27 -2.49 -5.15
C ALA A 29 -6.04 -3.16 -5.81
N SER A 30 -6.18 -4.37 -6.37
CA SER A 30 -5.10 -5.03 -7.09
C SER A 30 -4.69 -4.27 -8.37
N GLY A 31 -5.66 -3.72 -9.11
CA GLY A 31 -5.38 -2.92 -10.30
C GLY A 31 -4.68 -1.59 -10.01
N GLN A 32 -4.92 -0.99 -8.84
CA GLN A 32 -4.23 0.25 -8.45
C GLN A 32 -2.76 0.00 -8.09
N SER A 33 -2.46 -1.07 -7.33
CA SER A 33 -1.08 -1.46 -7.00
C SER A 33 -0.28 -1.77 -8.27
N GLU A 34 -0.86 -2.53 -9.20
CA GLU A 34 -0.24 -2.83 -10.49
C GLU A 34 -0.01 -1.55 -11.32
N LEU A 35 -0.99 -0.65 -11.38
CA LEU A 35 -0.83 0.64 -12.05
C LEU A 35 0.29 1.47 -11.42
N ASN A 36 0.38 1.51 -10.09
CA ASN A 36 1.41 2.26 -9.36
C ASN A 36 2.82 1.75 -9.73
N LEU A 37 3.01 0.43 -9.80
CA LEU A 37 4.27 -0.18 -10.24
C LEU A 37 4.56 0.13 -11.72
N LEU A 38 3.55 0.10 -12.58
CA LEU A 38 3.70 0.40 -14.01
C LEU A 38 4.16 1.84 -14.26
N ILE A 39 3.64 2.80 -13.51
CA ILE A 39 3.96 4.24 -13.66
C ILE A 39 5.10 4.72 -12.75
N ALA A 40 5.68 3.85 -11.93
CA ALA A 40 6.75 4.19 -11.00
C ALA A 40 7.97 4.78 -11.74
N PRO A 41 8.48 5.96 -11.33
CA PRO A 41 9.68 6.56 -11.91
C PRO A 41 10.97 5.75 -11.69
N ILE A 42 11.05 4.98 -10.60
CA ILE A 42 12.26 4.23 -10.21
C ILE A 42 11.91 2.75 -10.09
N LYS A 43 12.42 1.93 -11.02
CA LYS A 43 12.19 0.47 -11.05
C LYS A 43 13.46 -0.34 -10.83
N SER A 44 14.63 0.31 -10.88
CA SER A 44 15.93 -0.35 -10.72
C SER A 44 16.92 0.51 -9.95
N LEU A 45 18.06 -0.10 -9.58
CA LEU A 45 19.17 0.63 -8.98
C LEU A 45 19.75 1.68 -9.94
N ASP A 46 19.76 1.41 -11.24
CA ASP A 46 20.24 2.37 -12.24
C ASP A 46 19.29 3.56 -12.39
N ASP A 47 17.97 3.33 -12.34
CA ASP A 47 16.97 4.41 -12.30
C ASP A 47 17.12 5.25 -11.05
N LEU A 48 17.36 4.62 -9.89
CA LEU A 48 17.58 5.33 -8.63
C LEU A 48 18.82 6.21 -8.72
N ASN A 49 19.93 5.65 -9.22
CA ASN A 49 21.17 6.38 -9.41
C ASN A 49 20.98 7.55 -10.40
N ALA A 50 20.25 7.35 -11.49
CA ALA A 50 19.92 8.41 -12.44
C ALA A 50 19.03 9.48 -11.80
N TYR A 51 18.00 9.08 -11.06
CA TYR A 51 17.10 9.98 -10.34
C TYR A 51 17.86 10.85 -9.35
N MET A 52 18.73 10.25 -8.52
CA MET A 52 19.52 10.97 -7.52
C MET A 52 20.53 11.94 -8.14
N ARG A 53 21.07 11.63 -9.33
CA ARG A 53 21.97 12.54 -10.08
C ARG A 53 21.23 13.69 -10.75
N ASN A 54 20.08 13.40 -11.37
CA ASN A 54 19.40 14.33 -12.27
C ASN A 54 18.36 15.20 -11.57
N THR A 55 17.90 14.80 -10.37
CA THR A 55 16.89 15.56 -9.63
C THR A 55 17.56 16.57 -8.71
N PRO A 56 17.27 17.87 -8.84
CA PRO A 56 17.79 18.88 -7.92
C PRO A 56 17.42 18.55 -6.48
N LYS A 57 18.37 18.69 -5.54
CA LYS A 57 18.16 18.33 -4.13
C LYS A 57 16.91 18.97 -3.52
N ALA A 58 16.63 20.24 -3.85
CA ALA A 58 15.45 20.96 -3.37
C ALA A 58 14.10 20.37 -3.83
N LYS A 59 14.10 19.54 -4.88
CA LYS A 59 12.91 18.88 -5.43
C LYS A 59 12.87 17.38 -5.16
N ASN A 60 13.91 16.82 -4.54
CA ASN A 60 14.03 15.40 -4.27
C ASN A 60 13.46 15.09 -2.88
N PRO A 61 12.34 14.35 -2.76
CA PRO A 61 11.74 14.07 -1.46
C PRO A 61 12.63 13.18 -0.58
N ILE A 62 13.56 12.40 -1.15
CA ILE A 62 14.52 11.59 -0.40
C ILE A 62 15.50 12.49 0.38
N GLU A 63 15.75 13.72 -0.09
CA GLU A 63 16.64 14.67 0.60
C GLU A 63 16.04 15.27 1.87
N LYS A 64 14.77 14.97 2.20
CA LYS A 64 14.16 15.33 3.49
C LYS A 64 14.66 14.47 4.65
N MET A 65 15.17 13.28 4.36
CA MET A 65 15.74 12.39 5.37
C MET A 65 17.10 12.90 5.84
N SER A 66 17.45 12.58 7.09
CA SER A 66 18.78 12.77 7.63
C SER A 66 19.82 12.00 6.78
N LYS A 67 21.09 12.44 6.79
CA LYS A 67 22.15 11.76 6.03
C LYS A 67 22.24 10.26 6.38
N ASN A 68 22.10 9.92 7.66
CA ASN A 68 22.22 8.54 8.14
C ASN A 68 20.96 7.72 7.83
N GLY A 69 19.77 8.29 8.07
CA GLY A 69 18.49 7.64 7.76
C GLY A 69 18.36 7.37 6.26
N LYS A 70 18.72 8.35 5.43
CA LYS A 70 18.79 8.19 3.96
C LYS A 70 19.72 7.05 3.55
N ALA A 71 20.93 7.00 4.09
CA ALA A 71 21.90 5.96 3.73
C ALA A 71 21.37 4.56 4.07
N ARG A 72 20.78 4.38 5.26
CA ARG A 72 20.17 3.11 5.67
C ARG A 72 18.97 2.75 4.80
N PHE A 73 18.06 3.70 4.57
CA PHE A 73 16.90 3.50 3.69
C PHE A 73 17.32 3.06 2.28
N LEU A 74 18.23 3.80 1.62
CA LEU A 74 18.69 3.45 0.28
C LEU A 74 19.39 2.09 0.24
N SER A 75 20.16 1.73 1.27
CA SER A 75 20.81 0.42 1.36
C SER A 75 19.84 -0.75 1.57
N SER A 76 18.62 -0.47 2.06
CA SER A 76 17.58 -1.47 2.32
C SER A 76 16.76 -1.81 1.08
N LEU A 77 16.84 -1.00 0.01
CA LEU A 77 16.06 -1.20 -1.20
C LEU A 77 16.47 -2.50 -1.90
N ARG A 78 15.49 -3.29 -2.31
CA ARG A 78 15.68 -4.47 -3.17
C ARG A 78 14.77 -4.35 -4.38
N PHE A 79 15.30 -4.72 -5.53
CA PHE A 79 14.63 -4.63 -6.82
C PHE A 79 14.63 -5.99 -7.52
N ASN A 80 13.62 -6.23 -8.35
CA ASN A 80 13.58 -7.29 -9.34
C ASN A 80 13.15 -6.72 -10.72
N GLU A 81 12.89 -7.60 -11.68
CA GLU A 81 12.44 -7.25 -13.04
C GLU A 81 11.16 -6.39 -13.08
N ARG A 82 10.36 -6.37 -12.01
CA ARG A 82 9.10 -5.63 -11.90
C ARG A 82 9.19 -4.35 -11.09
N GLY A 83 10.30 -4.07 -10.42
CA GLY A 83 10.47 -2.90 -9.57
C GLY A 83 10.89 -3.22 -8.15
N LEU A 84 10.53 -2.33 -7.22
CA LEU A 84 10.87 -2.45 -5.80
C LEU A 84 10.15 -3.66 -5.18
N THR A 85 10.89 -4.54 -4.51
CA THR A 85 10.35 -5.71 -3.80
C THR A 85 10.37 -5.55 -2.29
N SER A 86 11.36 -4.85 -1.73
CA SER A 86 11.44 -4.61 -0.29
C SER A 86 12.20 -3.33 0.06
N PHE A 87 11.90 -2.77 1.22
CA PHE A 87 12.57 -1.62 1.81
C PHE A 87 12.40 -1.61 3.33
N GLY A 88 13.26 -0.89 4.04
CA GLY A 88 13.15 -0.64 5.47
C GLY A 88 12.26 0.58 5.77
N HIS A 89 11.38 0.46 6.76
CA HIS A 89 10.41 1.50 7.14
C HIS A 89 10.85 2.36 8.32
N LEU A 90 11.77 1.87 9.15
CA LEU A 90 12.12 2.49 10.44
C LEU A 90 12.56 3.95 10.31
N ASP A 91 13.49 4.25 9.40
CA ASP A 91 13.99 5.61 9.20
C ASP A 91 12.95 6.52 8.53
N LEU A 92 12.04 5.96 7.73
CA LEU A 92 10.93 6.73 7.13
C LEU A 92 9.95 7.16 8.23
N GLU A 93 9.51 6.23 9.07
CA GLU A 93 8.55 6.49 10.15
C GLU A 93 9.12 7.37 11.25
N ALA A 94 10.42 7.25 11.55
CA ALA A 94 11.08 8.03 12.60
C ALA A 94 11.28 9.51 12.21
N GLU A 95 11.47 9.80 10.92
CA GLU A 95 11.91 11.14 10.48
C GLU A 95 10.82 11.94 9.74
N LEU A 96 9.86 11.27 9.11
CA LEU A 96 9.00 11.89 8.10
C LEU A 96 7.52 11.87 8.48
N SER A 97 6.75 12.84 7.97
CA SER A 97 5.29 12.78 8.06
C SER A 97 4.68 11.82 7.04
N ALA A 98 3.41 11.44 7.22
CA ALA A 98 2.72 10.51 6.32
C ALA A 98 2.80 10.93 4.85
N SER A 99 2.60 12.22 4.54
CA SER A 99 2.69 12.72 3.17
C SER A 99 4.09 12.72 2.60
N GLU A 100 5.11 12.89 3.44
CA GLU A 100 6.52 12.83 3.03
C GLU A 100 6.94 11.41 2.69
N ILE A 101 6.52 10.44 3.51
CA ILE A 101 6.68 9.00 3.23
C ILE A 101 5.94 8.66 1.93
N TYR A 102 4.71 9.15 1.75
CA TYR A 102 3.94 8.95 0.53
C TYR A 102 4.67 9.46 -0.72
N GLN A 103 5.25 10.67 -0.65
CA GLN A 103 6.03 11.23 -1.76
C GLN A 103 7.23 10.36 -2.10
N ILE A 104 7.97 9.87 -1.10
CA ILE A 104 9.13 9.00 -1.32
C ILE A 104 8.69 7.66 -1.93
N LEU A 105 7.72 6.98 -1.34
CA LEU A 105 7.30 5.64 -1.80
C LEU A 105 6.60 5.69 -3.17
N SER A 106 5.99 6.82 -3.54
CA SER A 106 5.44 7.03 -4.88
C SER A 106 6.50 7.02 -5.98
N LEU A 107 7.76 7.32 -5.66
CA LEU A 107 8.87 7.19 -6.62
C LEU A 107 9.07 5.73 -7.06
N PHE A 108 8.66 4.78 -6.23
CA PHE A 108 8.84 3.35 -6.43
C PHE A 108 7.52 2.60 -6.67
N GLY A 109 6.39 3.30 -6.75
CA GLY A 109 5.06 2.67 -6.86
C GLY A 109 4.58 1.96 -5.58
N ALA A 110 5.22 2.23 -4.44
CA ALA A 110 5.02 1.53 -3.17
C ALA A 110 4.21 2.35 -2.14
N GLN A 111 3.56 3.44 -2.56
CA GLN A 111 2.86 4.37 -1.67
C GLN A 111 1.68 3.77 -0.89
N GLU A 112 1.21 2.60 -1.27
CA GLU A 112 0.16 1.86 -0.54
C GLU A 112 0.72 1.05 0.63
N LEU A 113 2.05 0.86 0.69
CA LEU A 113 2.74 0.10 1.73
C LEU A 113 3.13 0.95 2.94
N ILE A 114 2.60 2.17 3.05
CA ILE A 114 2.81 3.03 4.21
C ILE A 114 2.14 2.38 5.42
N SER A 115 2.95 2.01 6.41
CA SER A 115 2.47 1.56 7.72
C SER A 115 1.71 2.69 8.40
N THR A 116 0.52 2.41 8.92
CA THR A 116 -0.32 3.40 9.64
C THR A 116 -0.01 3.47 11.14
N SER A 117 0.82 2.57 11.64
CA SER A 117 1.01 2.33 13.08
C SER A 117 1.69 3.50 13.82
N ASN A 118 2.63 4.19 13.15
CA ASN A 118 3.46 5.23 13.77
C ASN A 118 3.52 6.53 12.95
N LEU A 119 2.48 6.83 12.16
CA LEU A 119 2.52 8.01 11.28
C LEU A 119 2.32 9.32 12.05
N VAL A 120 3.23 10.26 11.82
CA VAL A 120 3.11 11.63 12.31
C VAL A 120 2.19 12.44 11.39
N ILE A 121 1.15 13.05 11.96
CA ILE A 121 0.22 13.96 11.28
C ILE A 121 0.63 15.40 11.56
N LYS A 122 1.15 16.11 10.56
CA LYS A 122 1.55 17.51 10.67
C LYS A 122 0.54 18.45 10.00
N ASN A 123 -0.17 18.00 8.97
CA ASN A 123 -1.08 18.85 8.18
C ASN A 123 -2.29 18.10 7.59
N ASP A 124 -3.13 18.84 6.88
CA ASP A 124 -4.34 18.33 6.21
C ASP A 124 -4.03 17.29 5.14
N PHE A 125 -2.90 17.45 4.44
CA PHE A 125 -2.46 16.49 3.43
C PHE A 125 -2.07 15.14 4.06
N ASP A 126 -1.42 15.15 5.22
CA ASP A 126 -1.16 13.93 6.00
C ASP A 126 -2.48 13.23 6.37
N ARG A 127 -3.51 13.99 6.79
CA ARG A 127 -4.83 13.42 7.10
C ARG A 127 -5.49 12.81 5.86
N MET A 128 -5.36 13.44 4.71
CA MET A 128 -5.86 12.92 3.44
C MET A 128 -5.15 11.62 3.03
N VAL A 129 -3.83 11.58 3.16
CA VAL A 129 -3.01 10.40 2.88
C VAL A 129 -3.44 9.25 3.79
N ILE A 130 -3.50 9.48 5.10
CA ILE A 130 -3.91 8.45 6.06
C ILE A 130 -5.32 7.96 5.79
N LYS A 131 -6.28 8.86 5.52
CA LYS A 131 -7.66 8.47 5.18
C LYS A 131 -7.71 7.58 3.94
N ASN A 132 -6.88 7.82 2.93
CA ASN A 132 -6.85 7.01 1.71
C ASN A 132 -6.19 5.64 1.94
N ILE A 133 -5.19 5.58 2.82
CA ILE A 133 -4.54 4.32 3.20
C ILE A 133 -5.51 3.46 4.04
N THR A 134 -6.15 4.04 5.06
CA THR A 134 -7.04 3.30 5.98
C THR A 134 -8.35 2.85 5.34
N THR A 135 -8.83 3.51 4.28
CA THR A 135 -10.01 3.04 3.55
C THR A 135 -9.72 1.85 2.64
N ARG A 136 -8.46 1.63 2.25
CA ARG A 136 -7.98 0.44 1.55
C ARG A 136 -7.70 -0.73 2.50
N ASP A 137 -7.32 -0.43 3.74
CA ASP A 137 -7.16 -1.41 4.79
C ASP A 137 -8.52 -1.88 5.33
N ARG A 138 -9.15 -2.80 4.61
CA ARG A 138 -10.13 -3.71 5.22
C ARG A 138 -9.54 -5.10 5.21
N SER A 139 -8.94 -5.45 6.35
CA SER A 139 -8.86 -6.81 6.90
C SER A 139 -7.67 -7.69 6.50
N TRP A 140 -6.46 -7.14 6.30
CA TRP A 140 -5.24 -7.96 6.37
C TRP A 140 -4.15 -7.22 7.13
N ASP A 141 -4.18 -7.43 8.43
CA ASP A 141 -3.09 -7.12 9.33
C ASP A 141 -1.87 -8.01 9.00
N ILE A 142 -0.99 -7.53 8.12
CA ILE A 142 0.32 -8.16 7.80
C ILE A 142 1.40 -7.59 8.74
N ARG A 143 1.03 -7.14 9.95
CA ARG A 143 2.03 -6.84 10.97
C ARG A 143 2.73 -8.14 11.33
N ASP A 144 4.05 -8.04 11.47
CA ASP A 144 4.94 -9.12 11.87
C ASP A 144 4.96 -10.29 10.89
N HIS A 145 5.37 -10.16 9.62
CA HIS A 145 5.59 -11.32 8.73
C HIS A 145 6.70 -11.04 7.67
N VAL A 146 7.74 -11.89 7.62
CA VAL A 146 8.89 -11.88 6.69
C VAL A 146 8.94 -13.18 5.90
N CYS A 147 9.38 -13.09 4.65
CA CYS A 147 9.62 -14.22 3.77
C CYS A 147 10.62 -15.24 4.33
N VAL A 148 10.16 -16.49 4.51
CA VAL A 148 11.05 -17.61 4.87
C VAL A 148 11.54 -18.35 3.63
N ASP A 149 10.68 -18.47 2.61
CA ASP A 149 10.92 -19.08 1.30
C ASP A 149 9.83 -18.64 0.29
N PHE A 150 9.84 -19.18 -0.93
CA PHE A 150 8.82 -18.94 -1.97
C PHE A 150 7.39 -19.35 -1.56
N ARG A 151 7.18 -19.98 -0.39
CA ARG A 151 5.92 -20.59 0.04
C ARG A 151 5.42 -20.14 1.41
N GLY A 152 6.09 -19.24 2.13
CA GLY A 152 5.58 -18.81 3.43
C GLY A 152 6.20 -17.55 4.03
N CYS A 153 5.41 -16.88 4.88
CA CYS A 153 5.83 -15.77 5.72
C CYS A 153 5.90 -16.20 7.21
N LYS A 154 6.86 -15.68 7.99
CA LYS A 154 7.04 -15.87 9.45
C LYS A 154 7.11 -14.55 10.21
N PRO A 155 6.66 -14.49 11.47
CA PRO A 155 6.65 -13.23 12.19
C PRO A 155 8.00 -12.63 12.54
N PHE A 156 8.19 -11.35 12.18
CA PHE A 156 9.42 -10.59 12.46
C PHE A 156 9.24 -9.07 12.33
N THR A 157 9.99 -8.34 13.15
CA THR A 157 10.11 -6.89 13.24
C THR A 157 11.05 -6.33 12.16
N GLY A 158 10.56 -6.00 10.95
CA GLY A 158 11.41 -5.21 10.04
C GLY A 158 11.14 -5.16 8.53
N VAL A 159 10.32 -6.04 7.95
CA VAL A 159 10.13 -6.06 6.48
C VAL A 159 8.69 -6.46 6.12
N THR A 160 8.08 -5.76 5.16
CA THR A 160 6.71 -6.00 4.68
C THR A 160 6.67 -7.04 3.56
N CYS A 161 5.70 -7.96 3.62
CA CYS A 161 5.35 -8.89 2.54
C CYS A 161 4.12 -8.37 1.78
N HIS A 162 4.11 -8.45 0.45
CA HIS A 162 2.93 -8.17 -0.37
C HIS A 162 2.47 -9.46 -1.09
N ASP A 163 1.17 -9.76 -1.02
CA ASP A 163 0.49 -10.84 -1.76
C ASP A 163 0.87 -12.31 -1.44
N ARG A 164 1.28 -12.63 -0.20
CA ARG A 164 1.68 -14.00 0.24
C ARG A 164 2.82 -14.66 -0.55
N THR A 165 3.35 -13.98 -1.56
CA THR A 165 4.46 -14.44 -2.39
C THR A 165 5.69 -13.61 -2.11
N CYS A 166 6.74 -14.32 -1.71
CA CYS A 166 8.09 -13.80 -1.60
C CYS A 166 8.74 -13.84 -2.98
N TYR A 167 9.16 -12.68 -3.48
CA TYR A 167 9.96 -12.57 -4.70
C TYR A 167 11.44 -12.52 -4.38
#